data_AF-A0A9X2MVB2-F1
#
_entry.id   AF-A0A9X2MVB2-F1
#
_cell.length_a   1.000
_cell.length_b   1.000
_cell.length_c   1.000
_cell.angle_alpha   90.00
_cell.angle_beta   90.00
_cell.angle_gamma   90.00
#
_symmetry.space_group_name_H-M   'P 1'
#
loop_
_entity.id
_entity.type
_entity.pdbx_description
1 polymer ?
#
loop_
_entity_poly.entity_id
_entity_poly.type
_entity_poly.pdbx_seq_one_letter_code
_entity_poly.pdbx_strand_id
1 'polypeptide(L)'
;MQTPCRKCSGTGYLPQYNHIDGGKCFPCSGTGYISSQSAEIIPSSYSEDQFHKTIIMKEKQEELALLRSLMKETFKKLDDVFHQLNTLQSNHSEFGSTNEYTEYIIKSKALENKKREYQKQINEIQNQVEAIQRNFD
;
A
#
# COMPACT_ATOMS: atom_id res chain seq x y z
N MET A 1 22.38 37.61 -20.00
CA MET A 1 21.40 37.86 -21.09
C MET A 1 20.03 37.37 -20.62
N GLN A 2 18.93 38.04 -20.99
CA GLN A 2 17.58 37.58 -20.62
C GLN A 2 16.87 37.07 -21.88
N THR A 3 16.26 35.90 -21.79
CA THR A 3 15.50 35.29 -22.89
C THR A 3 14.00 35.30 -22.58
N PRO A 4 13.13 35.58 -23.57
CA PRO A 4 11.68 35.52 -23.37
C PRO A 4 11.23 34.16 -22.84
N CYS A 5 10.34 34.15 -21.87
CA CYS A 5 9.79 32.92 -21.31
C CYS A 5 8.96 32.18 -22.37
N ARG A 6 9.28 30.92 -22.65
CA ARG A 6 8.57 30.09 -23.65
C ARG A 6 7.13 29.77 -23.28
N LYS A 7 6.78 29.78 -21.99
CA LYS A 7 5.43 29.41 -21.51
C LYS A 7 4.42 30.54 -21.75
N CYS A 8 4.82 31.79 -21.47
CA CYS A 8 3.96 32.98 -21.64
C CYS A 8 4.36 33.85 -22.83
N SER A 9 5.29 33.41 -23.66
CA SER A 9 5.78 34.17 -24.82
C SER A 9 6.21 35.62 -24.49
N GLY A 10 6.81 35.84 -23.32
CA GLY A 10 7.25 37.17 -22.90
C GLY A 10 6.24 38.01 -22.11
N THR A 11 4.98 37.58 -21.96
CA THR A 11 3.93 38.42 -21.33
C THR A 11 3.96 38.44 -19.80
N GLY A 12 4.60 37.44 -19.17
CA GLY A 12 4.52 37.22 -17.72
C GLY A 12 3.18 36.66 -17.24
N TYR A 13 2.21 36.45 -18.13
CA TYR A 13 0.82 36.22 -17.77
C TYR A 13 0.12 35.22 -18.70
N LEU A 14 -0.71 34.36 -18.12
CA LEU A 14 -1.49 33.34 -18.79
C LEU A 14 -2.98 33.52 -18.48
N PRO A 15 -3.76 34.15 -19.38
CA PRO A 15 -5.16 34.50 -19.14
C PRO A 15 -6.04 33.32 -18.72
N GLN A 16 -5.74 32.13 -19.25
CA GLN A 16 -6.47 30.90 -18.95
C GLN A 16 -6.34 30.44 -17.48
N TYR A 17 -5.32 30.93 -16.76
CA TYR A 17 -5.09 30.65 -15.33
C TYR A 17 -5.44 31.83 -14.42
N ASN A 18 -6.25 32.79 -14.87
CA ASN A 18 -6.61 33.98 -14.07
C ASN A 18 -7.19 33.70 -12.68
N HIS A 19 -7.84 32.55 -12.53
CA HIS A 19 -8.41 32.10 -11.26
C HIS A 19 -7.34 31.61 -10.25
N ILE A 20 -6.09 31.44 -10.69
CA ILE A 20 -4.95 31.00 -9.87
C ILE A 20 -3.89 32.10 -9.87
N ASP A 21 -3.66 32.71 -8.70
CA ASP A 21 -2.68 33.79 -8.51
C ASP A 21 -2.74 34.90 -9.58
N GLY A 22 -3.98 35.26 -9.97
CA GLY A 22 -4.22 36.29 -10.97
C GLY A 22 -3.57 36.02 -12.34
N GLY A 23 -3.41 34.75 -12.75
CA GLY A 23 -2.88 34.38 -14.07
C GLY A 23 -1.36 34.55 -14.21
N LYS A 24 -0.65 34.73 -13.11
CA LYS A 24 0.81 34.91 -13.11
C LYS A 24 1.53 33.69 -13.70
N CYS A 25 2.45 33.93 -14.63
CA CYS A 25 3.25 32.86 -15.20
C CYS A 25 4.33 32.38 -14.20
N PHE A 26 4.11 31.23 -13.57
CA PHE A 26 5.02 30.65 -12.57
C PHE A 26 6.47 30.44 -13.06
N PRO A 27 6.74 29.90 -14.26
CA PRO A 27 8.12 29.68 -14.74
C PRO A 27 9.00 30.94 -14.81
N CYS A 28 8.42 32.12 -15.04
CA CYS A 28 9.14 33.40 -15.03
C CYS A 28 8.75 34.29 -13.85
N SER A 29 7.97 33.77 -12.91
CA SER A 29 7.43 34.53 -11.77
C SER A 29 6.76 35.84 -12.15
N GLY A 30 6.05 35.88 -13.29
CA GLY A 30 5.35 37.09 -13.74
C GLY A 30 6.20 38.10 -14.51
N THR A 31 7.50 37.86 -14.68
CA THR A 31 8.41 38.84 -15.29
C THR A 31 8.41 38.83 -16.81
N GLY A 32 7.96 37.73 -17.43
CA GLY A 32 8.02 37.51 -18.88
C GLY A 32 9.38 37.03 -19.39
N TYR A 33 10.44 37.08 -18.58
CA TYR A 33 11.81 36.77 -19.01
C TYR A 33 12.51 35.81 -18.04
N ILE A 34 13.40 34.97 -18.56
CA ILE A 34 14.24 34.05 -17.77
C ILE A 34 15.69 34.51 -17.94
N SER A 35 16.44 34.62 -16.83
CA SER A 35 17.84 35.05 -16.88
C SER A 35 18.75 33.90 -17.29
N SER A 36 19.83 34.17 -18.04
CA SER A 36 20.78 33.13 -18.47
C SER A 36 21.53 32.44 -17.32
N GLN A 37 21.46 32.94 -16.08
CA GLN A 37 21.95 32.25 -14.87
C GLN A 37 20.89 31.33 -14.23
N SER A 38 19.63 31.44 -14.64
CA SER A 38 18.53 30.53 -14.27
C SER A 38 18.19 29.55 -15.42
N ALA A 39 18.92 29.61 -16.54
CA ALA A 39 18.72 28.73 -17.69
C ALA A 39 19.32 27.32 -17.53
N GLU A 40 20.14 27.06 -16.51
CA GLU A 40 20.78 25.75 -16.30
C GLU A 40 20.14 24.87 -15.22
N ILE A 41 19.17 25.35 -14.43
CA ILE A 41 18.49 24.48 -13.46
C ILE A 41 17.00 24.86 -13.34
N ILE A 42 16.28 24.73 -14.44
CA ILE A 42 14.88 24.32 -14.33
C ILE A 42 14.75 23.12 -15.25
N PRO A 43 14.88 21.89 -14.73
CA PRO A 43 14.52 20.73 -15.52
C PRO A 43 13.08 20.95 -15.97
N SER A 44 12.85 21.04 -17.28
CA SER A 44 11.51 21.12 -17.87
C SER A 44 10.74 19.80 -17.72
N SER A 45 11.03 19.06 -16.65
CA SER A 45 10.70 17.66 -16.42
C SER A 45 10.23 17.40 -14.99
N TYR A 46 10.12 18.41 -14.11
CA TYR A 46 9.31 18.29 -12.90
C TYR A 46 7.83 18.36 -13.29
N SER A 47 7.38 17.32 -14.00
CA SER A 47 5.99 17.04 -14.23
C SER A 47 5.35 16.77 -12.87
N GLU A 48 4.16 17.32 -12.63
CA GLU A 48 3.27 16.97 -11.50
C GLU A 48 3.17 15.44 -11.31
N ASP A 49 3.38 14.69 -12.39
CA ASP A 49 3.48 13.24 -12.50
C ASP A 49 4.57 12.60 -11.61
N GLN A 50 5.75 13.23 -11.43
CA GLN A 50 6.81 12.65 -10.56
C GLN A 50 6.48 12.76 -9.07
N PHE A 51 5.87 13.87 -8.66
CA PHE A 51 5.44 14.07 -7.27
C PHE A 51 4.26 13.17 -6.92
N HIS A 52 3.27 13.06 -7.83
CA HIS A 52 2.16 12.12 -7.69
C HIS A 52 2.65 10.66 -7.62
N LYS A 53 3.56 10.26 -8.50
CA LYS A 53 4.16 8.91 -8.46
C LYS A 53 4.82 8.61 -7.12
N THR A 54 5.54 9.58 -6.55
CA THR A 54 6.21 9.41 -5.25
C THR A 54 5.20 9.23 -4.10
N ILE A 55 4.12 10.01 -4.08
CA ILE A 55 3.07 9.88 -3.07
C ILE A 55 2.35 8.52 -3.20
N ILE A 56 1.93 8.17 -4.41
CA ILE A 56 1.23 6.90 -4.70
C ILE A 56 2.10 5.70 -4.35
N MET A 57 3.40 5.76 -4.65
CA MET A 57 4.36 4.70 -4.28
C MET A 57 4.46 4.55 -2.76
N LYS A 58 4.48 5.65 -2.01
CA LYS A 58 4.56 5.63 -0.55
C LYS A 58 3.30 5.05 0.10
N GLU A 59 2.12 5.50 -0.33
CA GLU A 59 0.83 4.98 0.16
C GLU A 59 0.71 3.47 -0.07
N LYS A 60 1.06 3.00 -1.27
CA LYS A 60 1.06 1.56 -1.58
C LYS A 60 2.10 0.76 -0.79
N GLN A 61 3.25 1.36 -0.45
CA GLN A 61 4.25 0.72 0.43
C GLN A 61 3.73 0.57 1.87
N GLU A 62 3.02 1.57 2.37
CA GLU A 62 2.38 1.52 3.69
C GLU A 62 1.27 0.45 3.73
N GLU A 63 0.45 0.36 2.67
CA GLU A 63 -0.55 -0.70 2.50
C GLU A 63 0.09 -2.10 2.48
N LEU A 64 1.16 -2.29 1.70
CA LEU A 64 1.91 -3.56 1.67
C LEU A 64 2.51 -3.91 3.03
N ALA A 65 3.01 -2.91 3.77
CA ALA A 65 3.56 -3.14 5.11
C ALA A 65 2.47 -3.62 6.09
N LEU A 66 1.27 -3.03 6.02
CA LEU A 66 0.12 -3.44 6.83
C LEU A 66 -0.31 -4.87 6.50
N LEU A 67 -0.45 -5.21 5.21
CA LEU A 67 -0.85 -6.54 4.77
C LEU A 67 0.18 -7.61 5.19
N ARG A 68 1.48 -7.32 5.08
CA ARG A 68 2.53 -8.23 5.55
C ARG A 68 2.48 -8.44 7.07
N SER A 69 2.21 -7.37 7.83
CA SER A 69 2.05 -7.47 9.29
C SER A 69 0.84 -8.34 9.64
N LEU A 70 -0.30 -8.12 8.98
CA LEU A 70 -1.50 -8.92 9.17
C LEU A 70 -1.26 -10.40 8.82
N MET A 71 -0.57 -10.66 7.70
CA MET A 71 -0.21 -12.02 7.28
C MET A 71 0.61 -12.74 8.36
N LYS A 72 1.61 -12.06 8.93
CA LYS A 72 2.44 -12.60 10.02
C LYS A 72 1.61 -12.94 11.26
N GLU A 73 0.66 -12.09 11.63
CA GLU A 73 -0.23 -12.34 12.76
C GLU A 73 -1.16 -13.53 12.50
N THR A 74 -1.74 -13.62 11.30
CA THR A 74 -2.62 -14.74 10.92
C THR A 74 -1.87 -16.07 10.89
N PHE A 75 -0.62 -16.08 10.41
CA PHE A 75 0.24 -17.27 10.49
C PHE A 75 0.50 -17.70 11.93
N LYS A 76 0.75 -16.76 12.85
CA LYS A 76 0.94 -17.08 14.28
C LYS A 76 -0.32 -17.74 14.86
N LYS A 77 -1.50 -17.19 14.58
CA LYS A 77 -2.78 -17.78 15.02
C LYS A 77 -3.01 -19.18 14.44
N LEU A 78 -2.60 -19.40 13.19
CA LEU A 78 -2.68 -20.71 12.55
C LEU A 78 -1.74 -21.73 13.24
N ASP A 79 -0.51 -21.31 13.56
CA ASP A 79 0.48 -22.15 14.26
C ASP A 79 -0.02 -22.55 15.67
N ASP A 80 -0.60 -21.59 16.41
CA ASP A 80 -1.23 -21.85 17.72
C ASP A 80 -2.36 -22.89 17.61
N VAL A 81 -3.15 -22.87 16.53
CA VAL A 81 -4.21 -23.87 16.28
C VAL A 81 -3.62 -25.23 15.96
N PHE A 82 -2.56 -25.30 15.16
CA PHE A 82 -1.85 -26.56 14.90
C PHE A 82 -1.29 -27.17 16.19
N HIS A 83 -0.69 -26.35 17.05
CA HIS A 83 -0.17 -26.81 18.34
C HIS A 83 -1.29 -27.37 19.24
N GLN A 84 -2.45 -26.72 19.27
CA GLN A 84 -3.62 -27.19 20.02
C GLN A 84 -4.16 -28.52 19.46
N LEU A 85 -4.23 -28.66 18.13
CA LEU A 85 -4.65 -29.92 17.49
C LEU A 85 -3.71 -31.08 17.82
N ASN A 86 -2.40 -30.85 17.73
CA ASN A 86 -1.39 -31.87 18.06
C ASN A 86 -1.47 -32.29 19.54
N THR A 87 -1.69 -31.33 20.43
CA THR A 87 -1.86 -31.60 21.88
C THR A 87 -3.11 -32.44 22.13
N LEU A 88 -4.24 -32.07 21.52
CA LEU A 88 -5.49 -32.82 21.62
C LEU A 88 -5.35 -34.26 21.10
N GLN A 89 -4.66 -34.45 19.97
CA GLN A 89 -4.42 -35.78 19.40
C GLN A 89 -3.54 -36.64 20.32
N SER A 90 -2.55 -36.03 20.98
CA SER A 90 -1.66 -36.75 21.91
C SER A 90 -2.39 -37.25 23.15
N ASN A 91 -3.40 -36.51 23.61
CA ASN A 91 -4.20 -36.88 24.79
C ASN A 91 -5.35 -37.85 24.48
N HIS A 92 -5.54 -38.23 23.21
CA HIS A 92 -6.67 -39.05 22.78
C HIS A 92 -6.70 -40.46 23.37
N SER A 93 -5.54 -40.99 23.78
CA SER A 93 -5.42 -42.30 24.41
C SER A 93 -5.87 -42.36 25.88
N GLU A 94 -6.21 -41.22 26.50
CA GLU A 94 -6.52 -41.13 27.93
C GLU A 94 -8.02 -41.01 28.24
N PHE A 95 -8.89 -41.02 27.23
CA PHE A 95 -10.33 -40.86 27.47
C PHE A 95 -10.91 -42.09 28.17
N GLY A 96 -11.31 -41.91 29.43
CA GLY A 96 -11.91 -42.95 30.27
C GLY A 96 -13.45 -42.97 30.18
N SER A 97 -14.07 -41.93 29.62
CA SER A 97 -15.53 -41.83 29.53
C SER A 97 -16.05 -41.32 28.18
N THR A 98 -17.32 -41.64 27.88
CA THR A 98 -18.03 -41.17 26.68
C THR A 98 -18.19 -39.64 26.63
N ASN A 99 -18.27 -38.99 27.80
CA ASN A 99 -18.38 -37.53 27.90
C ASN A 99 -17.06 -36.84 27.49
N GLU A 100 -15.92 -37.34 27.95
CA GLU A 100 -14.59 -36.80 27.59
C GLU A 100 -14.31 -36.96 26.09
N TYR A 101 -14.68 -38.11 25.50
CA TYR A 101 -14.54 -38.34 24.07
C TYR A 101 -15.44 -37.39 23.24
N THR A 102 -16.66 -37.11 23.70
CA THR A 102 -17.56 -36.15 23.04
C THR A 102 -16.98 -34.74 23.07
N GLU A 103 -16.43 -34.33 24.22
CA GLU A 103 -15.79 -33.02 24.37
C GLU A 103 -14.57 -32.86 23.45
N TYR A 104 -13.76 -33.92 23.32
CA TYR A 104 -12.66 -33.97 22.35
C TYR A 104 -13.14 -33.75 20.91
N ILE A 105 -14.19 -34.44 20.47
CA ILE A 105 -14.72 -34.30 19.11
C ILE A 105 -15.18 -32.86 18.86
N ILE A 106 -15.88 -32.25 19.82
CA ILE A 106 -16.36 -30.87 19.70
C ILE A 106 -15.18 -29.90 19.58
N LYS A 107 -14.17 -30.01 20.46
CA LYS A 107 -12.98 -29.16 20.45
C LYS A 107 -12.16 -29.34 19.17
N SER A 108 -11.94 -30.58 18.73
CA SER A 108 -11.23 -30.90 17.49
C SER A 108 -11.92 -30.29 16.26
N LYS A 109 -13.25 -30.44 16.14
CA LYS A 109 -14.02 -29.81 15.05
C LYS A 109 -13.94 -28.29 15.06
N ALA A 110 -14.00 -27.68 16.25
CA ALA A 110 -13.90 -26.23 16.39
C ALA A 110 -12.54 -25.70 15.92
N LEU A 111 -11.45 -26.41 16.25
CA LEU A 111 -10.10 -26.05 15.81
C LEU A 111 -9.88 -26.26 14.32
N GLU A 112 -10.38 -27.34 13.74
CA GLU A 112 -10.34 -27.54 12.28
C GLU A 112 -11.12 -26.46 11.52
N ASN A 113 -12.21 -25.95 12.09
CA ASN A 113 -12.91 -24.80 11.52
C ASN A 113 -12.05 -23.52 11.55
N LYS A 114 -11.42 -23.22 12.71
CA LYS A 114 -10.52 -22.06 12.84
C LYS A 114 -9.32 -22.15 11.90
N LYS A 115 -8.73 -23.33 11.74
CA LYS A 115 -7.64 -23.60 10.79
C LYS A 115 -8.07 -23.25 9.36
N ARG A 116 -9.25 -23.74 8.92
CA ARG A 116 -9.80 -23.40 7.60
C ARG A 116 -10.04 -21.90 7.43
N GLU A 117 -10.52 -21.23 8.46
CA GLU A 117 -10.74 -19.79 8.46
C GLU A 117 -9.43 -19.01 8.27
N TYR A 118 -8.40 -19.32 9.07
CA TYR A 118 -7.10 -18.64 8.95
C TYR A 118 -6.40 -18.94 7.61
N GLN A 119 -6.53 -20.16 7.08
CA GLN A 119 -6.05 -20.48 5.74
C GLN A 119 -6.74 -19.63 4.67
N LYS A 120 -8.06 -19.42 4.78
CA LYS A 120 -8.80 -18.53 3.87
C LYS A 120 -8.29 -17.08 3.96
N GLN A 121 -8.09 -16.58 5.17
CA GLN A 121 -7.57 -15.22 5.39
C GLN A 121 -6.16 -15.05 4.79
N ILE A 122 -5.27 -16.04 4.96
CA ILE A 122 -3.94 -16.03 4.36
C ILE A 122 -4.03 -15.92 2.83
N ASN A 123 -4.87 -16.75 2.20
CA ASN A 123 -5.05 -16.73 0.75
C ASN A 123 -5.59 -15.36 0.26
N GLU A 124 -6.52 -14.77 1.01
CA GLU A 124 -7.08 -13.46 0.68
C GLU A 124 -6.02 -12.35 0.76
N ILE A 125 -5.20 -12.34 1.81
CA ILE A 125 -4.10 -11.38 1.95
C ILE A 125 -3.06 -11.59 0.84
N GLN A 126 -2.73 -12.84 0.49
CA GLN A 126 -1.83 -13.14 -0.63
C GLN A 126 -2.36 -12.56 -1.95
N ASN A 127 -3.64 -12.77 -2.25
CA ASN A 127 -4.27 -12.20 -3.45
C ASN A 127 -4.22 -10.67 -3.48
N GLN A 128 -4.41 -10.02 -2.33
CA GLN A 128 -4.31 -8.55 -2.21
C GLN A 128 -2.87 -8.07 -2.46
N VAL A 129 -1.87 -8.75 -1.88
CA VAL A 129 -0.45 -8.44 -2.10
C VAL A 129 -0.10 -8.57 -3.59
N GLU A 130 -0.51 -9.65 -4.24
CA GLU A 130 -0.27 -9.86 -5.67
C GLU A 130 -0.97 -8.81 -6.54
N ALA A 131 -2.21 -8.43 -6.21
CA ALA A 131 -2.94 -7.38 -6.91
C ALA A 131 -2.22 -6.02 -6.80
N ILE A 132 -1.72 -5.69 -5.61
CA ILE A 132 -0.95 -4.46 -5.39
C ILE A 132 0.36 -4.52 -6.18
N GLN A 133 1.09 -5.64 -6.16
CA GLN A 133 2.35 -5.84 -6.86
C GLN A 133 2.23 -5.75 -8.40
N ARG A 134 1.20 -6.34 -8.99
CA ARG A 134 0.95 -6.24 -10.45
C ARG A 134 0.74 -4.81 -10.95
N ASN A 135 0.34 -3.90 -10.06
CA ASN A 135 0.19 -2.48 -10.40
C ASN A 135 1.50 -1.68 -10.26
N PHE A 136 2.64 -2.34 -10.05
CA PHE A 136 3.99 -1.73 -10.02
C PHE A 136 4.84 -2.02 -11.26
N ASP A 137 4.50 -3.05 -12.04
CA ASP A 137 5.19 -3.42 -13.30
C ASP A 137 4.59 -2.67 -14.50
#